data_AF-A0AAF0BRL0-F1
#
_entry.id   AF-A0AAF0BRL0-F1
#
_cell.length_a   1.000
_cell.length_b   1.000
_cell.length_c   1.000
_cell.angle_alpha   90.00
_cell.angle_beta   90.00
_cell.angle_gamma   90.00
#
_symmetry.space_group_name_H-M   'P 1'
#
loop_
_entity.id
_entity.type
_entity.pdbx_description
1 polymer ?
#
loop_
_entity_poly.entity_id
_entity_poly.type
_entity_poly.pdbx_seq_one_letter_code
_entity_poly.pdbx_strand_id
1 'polypeptide(L)' 'MADVVNLKRFKKRAEREAAAKLADANRARFGRTKSQRGLDQHHVSRANQLLDQHIIGGEDAS' A
#
# COMPACT_ATOMS: atom_id res chain seq x y z
N MET A 1 -24.59 39.59 8.26
CA MET A 1 -23.44 39.29 7.37
C MET A 1 -23.45 37.79 7.13
N ALA A 2 -23.90 37.33 5.97
CA ALA A 2 -23.94 35.89 5.70
C ALA A 2 -22.54 35.40 5.29
N ASP A 3 -22.05 34.36 5.97
CA ASP A 3 -20.72 33.81 5.71
C ASP A 3 -20.77 32.97 4.43
N VAL A 4 -20.13 33.44 3.35
CA VAL A 4 -20.19 32.78 2.04
C VAL A 4 -19.22 31.61 2.04
N VAL A 5 -19.74 30.42 2.34
CA VAL A 5 -18.94 29.19 2.36
C VAL A 5 -18.80 28.56 0.98
N ASN A 6 -17.58 28.21 0.60
CA ASN A 6 -17.33 27.51 -0.66
C ASN A 6 -17.71 26.03 -0.53
N LEU A 7 -18.87 25.67 -1.09
CA LEU A 7 -19.41 24.31 -1.07
C LEU A 7 -18.47 23.26 -1.68
N LYS A 8 -17.69 23.61 -2.71
CA LYS A 8 -16.73 22.67 -3.33
C LYS A 8 -15.62 22.29 -2.35
N ARG A 9 -15.11 23.27 -1.59
CA ARG A 9 -14.07 23.02 -0.57
C ARG A 9 -14.62 22.18 0.58
N PHE A 10 -15.87 22.43 0.98
CA PHE A 10 -16.53 21.65 2.02
C PHE A 10 -16.71 20.19 1.62
N LYS A 11 -17.25 19.94 0.41
CA LYS A 11 -17.39 18.58 -0.14
C LYS A 11 -16.05 17.83 -0.18
N LYS A 12 -14.99 18.47 -0.70
CA LYS A 12 -13.64 17.88 -0.72
C LYS A 12 -13.09 17.55 0.67
N ARG A 13 -13.45 18.33 1.69
CA ARG A 13 -13.04 18.04 3.07
C ARG A 13 -13.79 16.82 3.60
N ALA A 14 -15.10 16.77 3.41
CA ALA A 14 -15.94 15.64 3.83
C ALA A 14 -15.49 14.33 3.17
N GLU A 15 -15.18 14.35 1.87
CA GLU A 15 -14.63 13.20 1.13
C GLU A 15 -13.31 12.71 1.71
N ARG A 16 -12.39 13.64 2.04
CA ARG A 16 -11.11 13.29 2.69
C ARG A 16 -11.30 12.68 4.07
N GLU A 17 -12.21 13.22 4.88
CA GLU A 17 -12.52 12.68 6.21
C GLU A 17 -13.13 11.28 6.12
N ALA A 18 -14.04 11.05 5.17
CA ALA A 18 -14.61 9.73 4.92
C ALA A 18 -13.53 8.72 4.49
N ALA A 19 -12.63 9.12 3.59
CA ALA A 19 -11.51 8.28 3.16
C ALA A 19 -10.54 7.95 4.32
N ALA A 20 -10.26 8.92 5.20
CA ALA A 20 -9.43 8.70 6.39
C ALA A 20 -10.06 7.67 7.34
N LYS A 21 -11.35 7.80 7.65
CA LYS A 21 -12.09 6.83 8.48
C LYS A 21 -12.05 5.41 7.91
N LEU A 22 -12.21 5.29 6.59
CA LEU A 22 -12.10 3.99 5.91
C LEU A 22 -10.68 3.43 6.00
N ALA A 23 -9.66 4.27 5.84
CA ALA A 23 -8.27 3.86 5.99
C ALA A 23 -7.96 3.37 7.41
N ASP A 24 -8.47 4.04 8.44
CA ASP A 24 -8.31 3.64 9.84
C ASP A 24 -9.04 2.33 10.13
N ALA A 25 -10.27 2.17 9.63
CA ALA A 25 -11.02 0.91 9.73
C ALA A 25 -10.28 -0.24 9.04
N ASN A 26 -9.67 0.00 7.88
CA ASN A 26 -8.87 -1.00 7.18
C ASN A 26 -7.56 -1.30 7.93
N ARG A 27 -6.93 -0.31 8.56
CA ARG A 27 -5.74 -0.52 9.41
C ARG A 27 -6.08 -1.40 10.61
N ALA A 28 -7.22 -1.18 11.25
CA ALA A 28 -7.70 -2.03 12.34
C ALA A 28 -8.09 -3.45 11.88
N ARG A 29 -8.80 -3.57 10.76
CA ARG A 29 -9.29 -4.87 10.24
C ARG A 29 -8.19 -5.76 9.72
N PHE A 30 -7.28 -5.21 8.92
CA PHE A 30 -6.28 -5.99 8.21
C PHE A 30 -4.90 -5.95 8.87
N GLY A 31 -4.69 -5.06 9.84
CA GLY A 31 -3.42 -4.90 10.58
C GLY A 31 -2.24 -4.40 9.74
N ARG A 32 -2.34 -4.45 8.40
CA ARG A 32 -1.28 -4.11 7.45
C ARG A 32 -1.78 -3.13 6.40
N THR A 33 -0.99 -2.09 6.19
CA THR A 33 -1.22 -1.08 5.14
C THR A 33 -0.77 -1.59 3.76
N LYS A 34 -1.23 -0.94 2.68
CA LYS A 34 -0.80 -1.30 1.31
C LYS A 34 0.72 -1.18 1.13
N SER A 35 1.34 -0.14 1.71
CA SER A 35 2.78 0.07 1.66
C SER A 35 3.55 -1.04 2.38
N GLN A 36 3.12 -1.44 3.57
CA GLN A 36 3.71 -2.58 4.30
C GLN A 36 3.62 -3.87 3.49
N ARG A 37 2.46 -4.17 2.88
CA ARG A 37 2.34 -5.34 2.00
C ARG A 37 3.29 -5.31 0.81
N GLY A 38 3.49 -4.13 0.21
CA GLY A 38 4.44 -3.95 -0.88
C GLY A 38 5.88 -4.22 -0.44
N LEU A 39 6.29 -3.66 0.71
CA LEU A 39 7.61 -3.92 1.27
C LEU A 39 7.82 -5.41 1.57
N ASP A 40 6.85 -6.07 2.22
CA ASP A 40 6.92 -7.50 2.52
C ASP A 40 7.08 -8.34 1.24
N GLN A 41 6.32 -8.02 0.19
CA GLN A 41 6.45 -8.70 -1.11
C GLN A 41 7.83 -8.52 -1.73
N HIS A 42 8.40 -7.31 -1.68
CA HIS A 42 9.76 -7.06 -2.15
C HIS A 42 10.81 -7.80 -1.31
N HIS A 43 10.63 -7.86 0.01
CA HIS A 43 11.51 -8.62 0.90
C HIS A 43 11.48 -10.12 0.59
N VAL A 44 10.27 -10.70 0.42
CA VAL A 44 10.11 -12.10 0.04
C VAL A 44 10.70 -12.38 -1.33
N SER A 45 10.44 -11.52 -2.32
CA SER A 45 11.00 -11.66 -3.66
C SER A 45 12.53 -11.63 -3.65
N ARG A 46 13.15 -10.70 -2.92
CA ARG A 46 14.61 -10.65 -2.76
C ARG A 46 15.14 -11.88 -2.05
N ALA A 47 14.48 -12.33 -0.98
CA ALA A 47 14.89 -13.54 -0.26
C ALA A 47 14.87 -14.77 -1.17
N ASN A 48 13.81 -14.92 -1.98
CA ASN A 48 13.73 -16.00 -2.96
C ASN A 48 14.84 -15.89 -4.01
N GLN A 49 15.07 -14.72 -4.59
CA GLN A 49 16.18 -14.50 -5.54
C GLN A 49 17.55 -14.84 -4.97
N LEU A 50 17.79 -14.54 -3.69
CA LEU A 50 19.04 -14.89 -3.03
C LEU A 50 19.19 -16.41 -2.84
N LEU A 51 18.11 -17.12 -2.53
CA LEU A 51 18.11 -18.58 -2.41
C LEU A 51 18.30 -19.25 -3.78
N ASP A 52 17.62 -18.71 -4.80
CA ASP A 52 17.67 -19.20 -6.17
C ASP A 52 19.02 -18.92 -6.85
N GLN A 53 19.86 -18.02 -6.31
CA GLN A 53 21.19 -17.72 -6.86
C GLN A 53 22.08 -18.97 -7.00
N HIS A 54 21.87 -19.97 -6.15
CA HIS A 54 22.64 -21.22 -6.19
C HIS A 54 22.01 -22.29 -7.08
N ILE A 55 20.80 -22.07 -7.59
CA ILE A 55 20.13 -22.97 -8.51
C ILE A 55 20.66 -22.66 -9.92
N ILE A 56 21.76 -23.33 -10.26
CA ILE A 56 22.26 -23.37 -11.63
C ILE A 56 21.35 -24.33 -12.38
N GLY A 57 20.28 -23.81 -12.99
CA GLY A 57 19.42 -24.57 -13.89
C GLY A 57 20.18 -24.93 -15.16
N GLY A 58 21.00 -25.99 -15.11
CA GLY A 58 21.18 -26.99 -16.16
C GLY A 58 21.43 -26.58 -17.62
N GLU A 59 21.93 -25.37 -17.92
CA GLU A 59 22.19 -24.97 -19.33
C GLU A 59 23.55 -24.29 -19.56
N ASP A 60 24.50 -24.40 -18.62
CA ASP A 60 25.91 -24.07 -18.84
C ASP A 60 26.81 -25.30 -18.55
N ALA A 61 26.45 -26.41 -19.18
CA ALA A 61 27.32 -27.58 -19.32
C ALA A 61 27.36 -28.02 -20.80
N SER A 62 27.74 -27.11 -21.69
CA SER A 62 28.41 -27.39 -22.99
C SER A 62 28.88 -26.11 -23.65
#